data_AF-A0A1Y4WQN9-F1
#
_entry.id   AF-A0A1Y4WQN9-F1
#
_cell.length_a   1.000
_cell.length_b   1.000
_cell.length_c   1.000
_cell.angle_alpha   90.00
_cell.angle_beta   90.00
_cell.angle_gamma   90.00
#
_symmetry.space_group_name_H-M   'P 1'
#
loop_
_entity.id
_entity.type
_entity.pdbx_description
1 polymer ?
#
loop_
_entity_poly.entity_id
_entity_poly.type
_entity_poly.pdbx_seq_one_letter_code
_entity_poly.pdbx_strand_id
1 'polypeptide(L)' 'MPAYKDKAKGTWYASFYYEDWTGKKVKKMKRGFPTKREALEWERTFLQQQTADLEMTFATKISSEGVNLDKQAFNAS' A
#
# COMPACT_ATOMS: atom_id res chain seq x y z
N MET A 1 -7.22 11.79 13.13
CA MET A 1 -6.89 10.69 14.08
C MET A 1 -8.02 9.66 14.04
N PRO A 2 -7.88 8.54 13.32
CA PRO A 2 -8.95 7.58 13.09
C PRO A 2 -8.91 6.37 14.05
N ALA A 3 -8.24 6.48 15.19
CA ALA A 3 -8.35 5.49 16.26
C ALA A 3 -9.53 5.85 17.15
N TYR A 4 -10.56 5.02 17.13
CA TYR A 4 -11.82 5.21 17.83
C TYR A 4 -12.00 4.11 18.87
N LYS A 5 -12.63 4.43 19.99
CA LYS A 5 -12.94 3.46 21.05
C LYS A 5 -14.32 2.86 20.81
N ASP A 6 -14.38 1.54 20.68
CA ASP A 6 -15.60 0.77 20.81
C ASP A 6 -15.98 0.72 22.30
N LYS A 7 -16.97 1.54 22.68
CA LYS A 7 -17.42 1.64 24.07
C LYS A 7 -18.16 0.38 24.55
N ALA A 8 -18.73 -0.40 23.63
CA ALA A 8 -19.45 -1.63 23.99
C ALA A 8 -18.47 -2.77 24.31
N LYS A 9 -17.35 -2.84 23.58
CA LYS A 9 -16.36 -3.92 23.73
C LYS A 9 -15.10 -3.52 24.52
N GLY A 10 -14.94 -2.23 24.83
CA GLY A 10 -13.73 -1.70 25.46
C GLY A 10 -12.50 -1.65 24.54
N THR A 11 -12.62 -2.13 23.30
CA THR A 11 -11.54 -2.20 22.31
C THR A 11 -11.43 -0.93 21.48
N TRP A 12 -10.32 -0.77 20.77
CA TRP A 12 -10.07 0.30 19.80
C TRP A 12 -10.18 -0.24 18.37
N TYR A 13 -10.47 0.66 17.45
CA TYR A 13 -10.48 0.37 16.02
C TYR A 13 -9.86 1.52 15.23
N ALA A 14 -9.21 1.19 14.12
CA ALA A 14 -8.69 2.13 13.15
C ALA A 14 -9.56 2.11 11.89
N SER A 15 -9.90 3.27 11.34
CA SER A 15 -10.69 3.40 10.10
C SER A 15 -10.25 4.61 9.27
N PHE A 16 -9.56 4.37 8.16
CA PHE A 16 -9.01 5.41 7.29
C PHE A 16 -9.25 5.09 5.82
N TYR A 17 -9.02 6.07 4.96
CA TYR A 17 -8.98 5.89 3.51
C TYR A 17 -7.54 5.93 3.06
N TYR A 18 -7.21 5.10 2.07
CA TYR A 18 -5.93 5.14 1.37
C TYR A 18 -6.18 5.07 -0.13
N GLU A 19 -5.23 5.54 -0.92
CA GLU A 19 -5.25 5.38 -2.37
C GLU A 19 -4.47 4.13 -2.73
N ASP A 20 -5.08 3.26 -3.54
CA ASP A 20 -4.38 2.11 -4.08
C ASP A 20 -3.50 2.52 -5.28
N TRP A 21 -2.81 1.54 -5.86
CA TRP A 21 -1.94 1.73 -7.03
C TRP A 21 -2.67 2.18 -8.30
N THR A 22 -4.01 2.09 -8.31
CA THR A 22 -4.84 2.62 -9.40
C THR A 22 -5.31 4.05 -9.15
N GLY A 23 -4.97 4.65 -8.00
CA GLY A 23 -5.45 5.96 -7.55
C GLY A 23 -6.86 5.93 -6.97
N LYS A 24 -7.44 4.74 -6.73
CA LYS A 24 -8.77 4.62 -6.17
C LYS A 24 -8.73 4.74 -4.65
N LYS A 25 -9.61 5.56 -4.09
CA LYS A 25 -9.79 5.68 -2.64
C LYS A 25 -10.50 4.44 -2.08
N VAL A 26 -9.78 3.67 -1.28
CA VAL A 26 -10.27 2.46 -0.62
C VAL A 26 -10.39 2.72 0.89
N LYS A 27 -11.52 2.30 1.47
CA LYS A 27 -11.73 2.37 2.92
C LYS A 27 -11.10 1.16 3.59
N LYS A 28 -10.16 1.38 4.51
CA LYS A 28 -9.57 0.34 5.36
C LYS A 28 -10.06 0.49 6.80
N MET A 29 -10.47 -0.62 7.40
CA MET A 29 -10.90 -0.66 8.80
C MET A 29 -10.40 -1.94 9.46
N LYS A 30 -9.89 -1.82 10.69
CA LYS A 30 -9.59 -2.96 11.56
C LYS A 30 -10.04 -2.67 12.98
N ARG A 31 -10.71 -3.63 13.59
CA ARG A 31 -11.31 -3.54 14.94
C ARG A 31 -10.62 -4.53 15.89
N GLY A 32 -10.82 -4.33 17.18
CA GLY A 32 -10.40 -5.28 18.22
C GLY A 32 -9.02 -5.00 18.81
N PHE A 33 -8.48 -3.78 18.66
CA PHE A 33 -7.22 -3.42 19.30
C PHE A 33 -7.42 -3.26 20.82
N PRO A 34 -6.56 -3.83 21.66
CA PRO A 34 -6.59 -3.59 23.10
C PRO A 34 -6.40 -2.10 23.45
N THR A 35 -5.54 -1.41 22.72
CA THR A 35 -5.16 -0.01 23.03
C THR A 35 -5.28 0.92 21.81
N LYS A 36 -5.43 2.23 22.10
CA LYS A 36 -5.37 3.28 21.06
C LYS A 36 -4.05 3.25 20.30
N ARG A 37 -2.95 2.97 21.01
CA ARG A 37 -1.59 2.95 20.45
C ARG A 37 -1.45 1.89 19.37
N GLU A 38 -1.92 0.67 19.63
CA GLU A 38 -1.86 -0.42 18.64
C GLU A 38 -2.72 -0.14 17.41
N ALA A 39 -3.88 0.51 17.58
CA ALA A 39 -4.71 0.92 16.46
C ALA A 39 -3.99 1.95 15.56
N LEU A 40 -3.29 2.92 16.16
CA LEU A 40 -2.52 3.94 15.45
C LEU A 40 -1.25 3.36 14.80
N GLU A 41 -0.56 2.47 15.50
CA GLU A 41 0.64 1.81 14.99
C GLU A 41 0.30 0.96 13.77
N TRP A 42 -0.81 0.23 13.81
CA TRP A 42 -1.29 -0.53 12.66
C TRP A 42 -1.63 0.35 11.45
N GLU A 43 -2.30 1.49 11.65
CA GLU A 43 -2.55 2.46 10.57
C GLU A 43 -1.24 2.94 9.94
N ARG A 44 -0.28 3.34 10.77
CA ARG A 44 1.02 3.83 10.32
C ARG A 44 1.78 2.77 9.52
N THR A 45 1.87 1.55 10.03
CA THR A 45 2.53 0.43 9.34
C THR A 45 1.84 0.13 8.01
N PHE A 46 0.50 0.13 7.97
CA PHE A 46 -0.24 -0.12 6.74
C PHE A 46 0.04 0.94 5.67
N LEU A 47 0.03 2.22 6.05
CA LEU A 47 0.32 3.31 5.11
C LEU A 47 1.78 3.25 4.61
N GLN A 48 2.73 2.94 5.49
CA GLN A 48 4.14 2.77 5.11
C GLN A 48 4.34 1.63 4.11
N GLN A 49 3.69 0.48 4.35
CA GLN A 49 3.72 -0.66 3.42
C GLN A 49 3.12 -0.27 2.07
N GLN A 50 1.94 0.37 2.08
CA GLN A 50 1.28 0.79 0.85
C GLN A 50 2.14 1.77 0.03
N THR A 51 2.81 2.73 0.67
CA THR A 51 3.72 3.67 -0.02
C THR A 51 4.94 2.94 -0.57
N ALA A 52 5.56 2.03 0.20
CA ALA A 52 6.71 1.26 -0.27
C ALA A 52 6.36 0.36 -1.47
N ASP A 53 5.21 -0.30 -1.43
CA ASP A 53 4.73 -1.14 -2.53
C ASP A 53 4.52 -0.32 -3.82
N LEU A 54 3.92 0.88 -3.70
CA LEU A 54 3.71 1.79 -4.82
C LEU A 54 5.04 2.17 -5.49
N GLU A 55 6.00 2.69 -4.72
CA GLU A 55 7.33 3.09 -5.20
C GLU A 55 8.04 1.93 -5.93
N MET A 56 7.95 0.71 -5.39
CA MET A 56 8.54 -0.49 -6.01
C MET A 56 7.84 -0.86 -7.32
N THR A 57 6.51 -0.80 -7.41
CA THR A 57 5.79 -1.03 -8.67
C THR A 57 6.12 0.00 -9.74
N PHE A 58 6.27 1.28 -9.37
CA PHE A 58 6.68 2.32 -10.32
C PHE A 58 8.11 2.08 -10.83
N ALA A 59 9.06 1.79 -9.94
CA ALA A 59 10.44 1.51 -10.32
C ALA A 59 10.56 0.29 -11.24
N THR A 60 9.84 -0.80 -10.93
CA THR A 60 9.87 -2.04 -11.73
C THR A 60 9.28 -1.83 -13.12
N LYS A 61 8.17 -1.08 -13.24
CA LYS A 61 7.51 -0.84 -14.53
C LYS A 61 8.42 -0.09 -15.50
N ILE A 62 9.13 0.95 -15.03
CA ILE A 62 10.05 1.75 -15.84
C ILE A 62 11.24 0.93 -16.34
N SER A 63 11.77 0.01 -15.51
CA SER A 63 12.90 -0.83 -15.94
C SER A 63 12.53 -1.90 -16.96
N SER A 64 11.26 -2.32 -17.02
CA SER A 64 10.81 -3.37 -17.96
C SER A 64 10.43 -2.88 -19.35
N GLU A 65 10.15 -1.58 -19.53
CA GLU A 65 9.73 -0.98 -20.82
C GLU A 65 10.93 -0.51 -21.68
N GLY A 66 12.17 -0.77 -21.25
CA GLY A 66 13.41 -0.31 -21.90
C GLY A 66 14.23 -1.36 -22.67
N VAL A 67 13.72 -2.57 -22.93
CA VAL A 67 14.47 -3.59 -23.71
C VAL A 67 13.62 -4.17 -24.84
N ASN A 68 13.49 -3.42 -25.93
CA ASN A 68 13.18 -3.96 -27.25
C ASN A 68 13.67 -3.00 -28.33
N LEU A 69 14.99 -2.84 -28.41
CA LEU A 69 15.63 -2.33 -29.62
C LEU A 69 16.81 -3.26 -29.96
N ASP A 70 16.68 -3.88 -31.13
CA ASP A 70 17.76 -4.24 -32.05
C ASP A 70 18.60 -5.48 -31.73
N LYS A 71 18.04 -6.67 -31.95
CA LYS A 71 18.79 -7.81 -32.52
C LYS A 71 18.03 -8.54 -33.64
N GLN A 72 17.50 -7.77 -34.59
CA GLN A 72 17.32 -8.24 -35.98
C GLN A 72 18.45 -7.63 -36.82
N ALA A 73 19.59 -8.30 -36.90
CA ALA A 73 20.56 -8.23 -38.01
C ALA A 73 21.86 -8.92 -37.59
N PHE A 74 21.96 -10.24 -37.80
CA PHE A 74 23.12 -10.83 -38.47
C PHE A 74 22.80 -12.30 -38.80
N ASN A 75 21.92 -12.48 -39.79
CA ASN A 75 21.80 -13.72 -40.52
C ASN A 75 22.30 -13.41 -41.95
N ALA A 76 23.63 -13.31 -42.13
CA ALA A 76 24.29 -13.30 -43.44
C ALA A 76 25.82 -13.20 -43.27
N SER A 77 26.50 -14.35 -43.28
CA SER A 77 27.71 -14.68 -44.07
C SER A 77 28.43 -15.86 -43.45
#